data_AF-A0A936JMG7-F1
#
_entry.id   AF-A0A936JMG7-F1
#
_cell.length_a   1.000
_cell.length_b   1.000
_cell.length_c   1.000
_cell.angle_alpha   90.00
_cell.angle_beta   90.00
_cell.angle_gamma   90.00
#
_symmetry.space_group_name_H-M   'P 1'
#
loop_
_entity.id
_entity.type
_entity.pdbx_description
1 polymer ?
#
loop_
_entity_poly.entity_id
_entity_poly.type
_entity_poly.pdbx_seq_one_letter_code
_entity_poly.pdbx_strand_id
1 'polypeptide(L)' 'MDLATVRGRVRGGRLEVDTQLDLPDDTEVELAVIVEMDDALEDQERLRLDDFLRASMAEMEAGRVVSFDEVLAEI' A
#
# COMPACT_ATOMS: atom_id res chain seq x y z
N MET A 1 -3.67 -14.83 -11.12
CA MET A 1 -5.02 -14.24 -11.04
C MET A 1 -4.82 -12.76 -10.88
N ASP A 2 -5.26 -11.96 -11.84
CA ASP A 2 -5.20 -10.51 -11.72
C ASP A 2 -6.27 -10.07 -10.73
N LEU A 3 -5.84 -9.45 -9.62
CA LEU A 3 -6.73 -8.99 -8.57
C LEU A 3 -7.28 -7.62 -8.97
N ALA A 4 -8.51 -7.57 -9.46
CA ALA A 4 -9.21 -6.30 -9.65
C ALA A 4 -9.78 -5.86 -8.30
N THR A 5 -9.23 -4.80 -7.70
CA THR A 5 -9.77 -4.21 -6.47
C THR A 5 -10.90 -3.24 -6.81
N VAL A 6 -12.08 -3.52 -6.26
CA VAL A 6 -13.28 -2.69 -6.43
C VAL A 6 -13.46 -1.79 -5.21
N ARG A 7 -13.58 -0.48 -5.43
CA ARG A 7 -13.90 0.47 -4.36
C ARG A 7 -15.41 0.53 -4.14
N GLY A 8 -15.83 0.41 -2.89
CA GLY A 8 -17.23 0.54 -2.52
C GLY A 8 -17.42 0.96 -1.08
N ARG A 9 -18.67 1.22 -0.70
CA ARG A 9 -19.06 1.59 0.66
C ARG A 9 -20.25 0.77 1.11
N VAL A 10 -20.22 0.27 2.34
CA VAL A 10 -21.38 -0.40 2.93
C VAL A 10 -22.38 0.64 3.42
N ARG A 11 -23.62 0.58 2.93
CA ARG A 11 -24.77 1.37 3.41
C ARG A 11 -25.98 0.46 3.62
N GLY A 12 -26.59 0.53 4.82
CA GLY A 12 -27.75 -0.31 5.14
C GLY A 12 -27.49 -1.82 4.99
N GLY A 13 -26.25 -2.28 5.19
CA GLY A 13 -25.85 -3.67 5.02
C GLY A 13 -25.61 -4.11 3.57
N ARG A 14 -25.56 -3.18 2.61
CA ARG A 14 -25.28 -3.46 1.19
C ARG A 14 -24.00 -2.77 0.75
N LEU A 15 -23.15 -3.47 -0.01
CA LEU A 15 -22.00 -2.88 -0.66
C LEU A 15 -22.47 -2.06 -1.87
N GLU A 16 -22.30 -0.75 -1.82
CA GLU A 16 -22.48 0.15 -2.94
C GLU A 16 -21.13 0.37 -3.63
N VAL A 17 -21.00 -0.04 -4.88
CA VAL A 17 -19.81 0.23 -5.69
C VAL A 17 -19.93 1.63 -6.28
N ASP A 18 -18.89 2.46 -6.14
CA ASP A 18 -18.91 3.86 -6.59
C ASP A 18 -18.52 4.05 -8.06
N THR A 19 -18.02 2.98 -8.68
CA THR A 19 -17.44 2.96 -10.03
C THR A 19 -18.19 1.94 -10.91
N GLN A 20 -18.38 2.28 -12.20
CA GLN A 20 -18.90 1.32 -13.17
C GLN A 20 -17.87 0.22 -13.40
N LEU A 21 -18.27 -1.04 -13.20
CA LEU A 21 -17.44 -2.21 -13.46
C LEU A 21 -17.60 -2.62 -14.93
N ASP A 22 -16.49 -2.66 -15.65
CA ASP A 22 -16.43 -3.20 -17.02
C ASP A 22 -16.25 -4.73 -16.95
N LEU A 23 -17.28 -5.41 -16.44
CA LEU A 23 -17.32 -6.86 -16.32
C LEU A 23 -18.47 -7.42 -17.18
N PRO A 24 -18.32 -8.60 -17.77
CA PRO A 24 -19.41 -9.26 -18.48
C PRO A 24 -20.64 -9.46 -17.59
N ASP A 25 -21.81 -9.51 -18.22
CA ASP A 25 -23.04 -9.93 -17.55
C ASP A 25 -22.84 -11.30 -16.87
N ASP A 26 -23.52 -11.50 -15.74
CA ASP A 26 -23.45 -12.71 -14.90
C ASP A 26 -22.08 -13.01 -14.26
N THR A 27 -21.17 -12.04 -14.20
CA THR A 27 -19.89 -12.19 -13.48
C THR A 27 -20.12 -12.34 -11.97
N GLU A 28 -19.68 -13.45 -11.39
CA GLU A 28 -19.64 -13.67 -9.94
C GLU A 28 -18.41 -13.01 -9.32
N VAL A 29 -18.60 -12.29 -8.21
CA VAL A 29 -17.53 -11.57 -7.50
C VAL A 29 -17.50 -12.01 -6.05
N GLU A 30 -16.33 -12.45 -5.58
CA GLU A 30 -16.08 -12.77 -4.18
C GLU A 30 -15.59 -11.52 -3.44
N LEU A 31 -16.25 -11.17 -2.34
CA LEU A 31 -15.85 -10.06 -1.49
C LEU A 31 -14.96 -10.57 -0.34
N ALA A 32 -13.68 -10.26 -0.40
CA ALA A 32 -12.78 -10.40 0.75
C ALA A 32 -12.79 -9.12 1.57
N VAL A 33 -13.26 -9.19 2.82
CA VAL A 33 -13.14 -8.07 3.77
C VAL A 33 -11.74 -8.15 4.39
N ILE A 34 -10.83 -7.29 3.93
CA ILE A 34 -9.52 -7.12 4.55
C ILE A 34 -9.71 -6.16 5.73
N VAL A 35 -9.90 -6.72 6.93
CA VAL A 35 -10.08 -5.93 8.17
C VAL A 35 -8.74 -5.38 8.67
N GLU A 36 -7.63 -6.02 8.29
CA GLU A 36 -6.28 -5.64 8.67
C GLU A 36 -5.53 -5.12 7.44
N MET A 37 -5.83 -3.88 7.08
CA MET A 37 -4.80 -2.97 6.55
C MET A 37 -4.29 -2.06 7.67
N ASP A 38 -4.42 -2.48 8.94
CA ASP A 38 -3.61 -1.87 9.99
C ASP A 38 -2.17 -2.10 9.55
N ASP A 39 -1.38 -1.02 9.49
CA ASP A 39 0.04 -1.24 9.38
C ASP A 39 0.41 -2.14 10.57
N ALA A 40 1.23 -3.15 10.33
CA ALA A 40 1.70 -4.01 11.40
C ALA A 40 2.63 -3.26 12.38
N LEU A 41 2.55 -1.92 12.40
CA LEU A 41 3.34 -1.01 13.20
C LEU A 41 2.43 -0.37 14.24
N GLU A 42 2.76 -0.58 15.50
CA GLU A 42 2.20 0.22 16.58
C GLU A 42 2.53 1.71 16.35
N ASP A 43 1.77 2.63 16.94
CA ASP A 43 1.96 4.08 16.76
C ASP A 43 3.41 4.54 16.99
N GLN A 44 4.10 3.92 17.95
CA GLN A 44 5.51 4.23 18.23
C GLN A 44 6.44 3.75 17.12
N GLU A 45 6.16 2.61 16.51
CA GLU A 45 6.93 2.06 15.41
C GLU A 45 6.74 2.89 14.15
N ARG A 46 5.51 3.37 13.91
CA ARG A 46 5.20 4.31 12.83
C ARG A 46 5.97 5.62 12.98
N LEU A 47 5.99 6.21 14.18
CA LEU A 47 6.77 7.43 14.46
C LEU A 47 8.27 7.23 14.22
N ARG A 48 8.83 6.09 14.64
CA ARG A 48 10.24 5.76 14.39
C ARG A 48 10.53 5.61 12.90
N LEU A 49 9.64 4.96 12.15
CA LEU A 49 9.78 4.82 10.71
C LEU A 49 9.74 6.19 10.01
N ASP A 50 8.80 7.05 10.37
CA ASP A 50 8.68 8.41 9.82
C ASP A 50 9.94 9.24 10.07
N ASP A 51 10.49 9.18 11.29
CA ASP A 51 11.73 9.89 11.62
C ASP A 51 12.93 9.34 10.85
N PHE A 52 13.03 8.02 10.69
CA PHE A 52 14.06 7.38 9.88
C PHE A 52 13.96 7.76 8.40
N LEU A 53 12.76 7.73 7.83
CA LEU A 53 12.51 8.10 6.44
C LEU A 53 12.84 9.57 6.19
N ARG A 54 12.45 10.46 7.10
CA ARG A 54 12.79 11.89 7.02
C ARG A 54 14.30 12.12 7.04
N ALA A 55 15.02 11.42 7.91
CA ALA A 55 16.48 11.48 7.97
C ALA A 55 17.09 10.96 6.65
N SER A 56 16.63 9.81 6.16
CA SER A 56 17.09 9.21 4.91
C SER A 56 16.89 10.15 3.70
N MET A 57 15.72 10.80 3.59
CA MET A 57 15.47 11.79 2.53
C MET A 57 16.43 12.99 2.62
N ALA A 58 16.74 13.46 3.83
CA ALA A 58 17.69 14.56 4.01
C ALA A 58 19.13 14.16 3.65
N GLU A 59 19.53 12.91 3.90
CA GLU A 59 20.81 12.35 3.43
C GLU A 59 20.84 12.32 1.89
N MET A 60 19.75 11.86 1.26
CA MET A 60 19.61 11.84 -0.20
C MET A 60 19.71 13.23 -0.82
N GLU A 61 18.97 14.21 -0.30
CA GLU A 61 19.01 15.60 -0.77
C GLU A 61 20.38 16.24 -0.62
N ALA A 62 21.12 15.87 0.43
CA ALA A 62 22.49 16.32 0.65
C ALA A 62 23.53 15.53 -0.16
N GLY A 63 23.11 14.60 -1.02
CA GLY A 63 24.00 13.78 -1.86
C GLY A 63 24.78 12.71 -1.08
N ARG A 64 24.39 12.40 0.16
CA ARG A 64 24.98 11.34 0.99
C ARG A 64 24.36 9.99 0.63
N VAL A 65 24.55 9.58 -0.62
CA VAL A 65 24.07 8.29 -1.16
C VAL A 65 25.23 7.53 -1.78
N VAL A 66 25.14 6.21 -1.77
CA VAL A 66 26.04 5.30 -2.46
C VAL A 66 25.30 4.68 -3.65
N SER A 67 26.00 4.42 -4.77
CA SER A 67 25.36 3.76 -5.90
C SER A 67 25.08 2.29 -5.59
N PHE A 68 24.02 1.74 -6.20
CA PHE A 68 23.70 0.33 -6.02
C PHE A 68 24.81 -0.59 -6.56
N ASP A 69 25.43 -0.23 -7.69
CA ASP A 69 26.50 -1.01 -8.29
C ASP A 69 27.75 -1.07 -7.38
N GLU A 70 28.07 0.03 -6.69
CA GLU A 70 29.15 0.05 -5.69
C GLU A 70 28.83 -0.88 -4.51
N VAL A 71 27.61 -0.87 -3.99
CA VAL A 71 27.21 -1.77 -2.89
C VAL A 71 27.23 -3.23 -3.33
N LEU A 72 26.75 -3.52 -4.55
CA LEU A 72 26.70 -4.88 -5.08
C LEU A 72 28.11 -5.47 -5.29
N ALA A 73 29.10 -4.63 -5.58
CA ALA A 73 30.49 -5.08 -5.72
C ALA A 73 31.14 -5.50 -4.39
N GLU A 74 30.55 -5.12 -3.25
CA GLU A 74 31.10 -5.39 -1.90
C GLU A 74 30.52 -6.65 -1.22
N ILE A 75 29.56 -7.35 -1.84
CA ILE A 75 28.87 -8.54 -1.29
C ILE A 75 29.13 -9.77 -2.18
#